data_AF-A0A9J6B1K0-F1
#
_entry.id   AF-A0A9J6B1K0-F1
#
_cell.length_a   1.000
_cell.length_b   1.000
_cell.length_c   1.000
_cell.angle_alpha   90.00
_cell.angle_beta   90.00
_cell.angle_gamma   90.00
#
_symmetry.space_group_name_H-M   'P 1'
#
loop_
_entity.id
_entity.type
_entity.pdbx_description
1 polymer ?
#
loop_
_entity_poly.entity_id
_entity_poly.type
_entity_poly.pdbx_seq_one_letter_code
_entity_poly.pdbx_strand_id
1 'polypeptide(L)'
;MINDAFGVQARHFYDQLEESTRSLCEKNPHSALSVAIRLMNIKSDWNVPNASMDSMLDLLGELVNLEFNIDKNFYQAKRLVFKL
;
A
#
# COMPACT_ATOMS: atom_id res chain seq x y z
N MET A 1 -5.59 -35.70 5.42
CA MET A 1 -5.71 -34.38 6.05
C MET A 1 -4.68 -33.44 5.42
N ILE A 2 -5.02 -32.82 4.29
CA ILE A 2 -4.23 -31.76 3.64
C ILE A 2 -5.28 -30.79 3.11
N ASN A 3 -5.82 -29.90 3.96
CA ASN A 3 -6.77 -28.87 3.49
C ASN A 3 -6.89 -27.63 4.38
N ASP A 4 -6.43 -27.65 5.64
CA ASP A 4 -6.56 -26.45 6.50
C ASP A 4 -5.53 -25.35 6.23
N ALA A 5 -4.27 -25.70 5.92
CA ALA A 5 -3.22 -24.68 5.76
C ALA A 5 -3.42 -23.79 4.52
N PHE A 6 -3.88 -24.37 3.40
CA PHE A 6 -4.14 -23.62 2.16
C PHE A 6 -5.37 -22.71 2.30
N GLY A 7 -6.44 -23.20 2.97
CA GLY A 7 -7.64 -22.41 3.22
C GLY A 7 -7.40 -21.22 4.15
N VAL A 8 -6.54 -21.36 5.15
CA VAL A 8 -6.16 -20.27 6.07
C VAL A 8 -5.27 -19.23 5.38
N GLN A 9 -4.27 -19.65 4.61
CA GLN A 9 -3.42 -18.71 3.86
C GLN A 9 -4.19 -17.96 2.77
N ALA A 10 -5.04 -18.65 2.01
CA ALA A 10 -5.87 -18.03 1.00
C ALA A 10 -6.83 -17.01 1.62
N ARG A 11 -7.46 -17.34 2.76
CA ARG A 11 -8.38 -16.43 3.44
C ARG A 11 -7.67 -15.19 3.97
N HIS A 12 -6.51 -15.37 4.60
CA HIS A 12 -5.67 -14.25 5.05
C HIS A 12 -5.22 -13.35 3.89
N PHE A 13 -4.91 -13.91 2.72
CA PHE A 13 -4.62 -13.12 1.51
C PHE A 13 -5.85 -12.31 1.06
N TYR A 14 -7.04 -12.94 1.01
CA TYR A 14 -8.27 -12.25 0.61
C TYR A 14 -8.68 -11.16 1.61
N ASP A 15 -8.50 -11.39 2.91
CA ASP A 15 -8.77 -10.39 3.95
C ASP A 15 -7.85 -9.17 3.79
N GLN A 16 -6.55 -9.40 3.53
CA GLN A 16 -5.60 -8.31 3.25
C GLN A 16 -5.91 -7.57 1.94
N LEU A 17 -6.34 -8.29 0.92
CA LEU A 17 -6.74 -7.71 -0.35
C LEU A 17 -7.98 -6.82 -0.17
N GLU A 18 -9.00 -7.30 0.54
CA GLU A 18 -10.22 -6.54 0.85
C GLU A 18 -9.90 -5.28 1.66
N GLU A 19 -9.02 -5.38 2.66
CA GLU A 19 -8.60 -4.24 3.47
C GLU A 19 -7.79 -3.22 2.67
N SER A 20 -6.88 -3.66 1.80
CA SER A 20 -6.06 -2.78 0.95
C SER A 20 -6.84 -2.12 -0.20
N THR A 21 -7.96 -2.71 -0.60
CA THR A 21 -8.86 -2.22 -1.66
C THR A 21 -9.97 -1.31 -1.14
N ARG A 22 -10.18 -1.27 0.18
CA ARG A 22 -11.07 -0.31 0.81
C ARG A 22 -10.57 1.12 0.56
N SER A 23 -11.51 2.03 0.32
CA SER A 23 -11.23 3.45 0.15
C SER A 23 -10.50 4.00 1.38
N LEU A 24 -9.53 4.87 1.14
CA LEU A 24 -8.69 5.44 2.20
C LEU A 24 -9.42 6.48 3.08
N CYS A 25 -10.54 7.04 2.62
CA CYS A 25 -11.35 8.01 3.35
C CYS A 25 -12.71 8.14 2.64
N GLU A 26 -13.80 8.40 3.37
CA GLU A 26 -15.18 8.51 2.82
C GLU A 26 -15.31 9.43 1.60
N LYS A 27 -14.42 10.40 1.42
CA LYS A 27 -14.42 11.37 0.30
C LYS A 27 -13.41 11.06 -0.81
N ASN A 28 -12.61 10.00 -0.71
CA ASN A 28 -11.56 9.66 -1.67
C ASN A 28 -11.81 8.28 -2.31
N PRO A 29 -12.03 8.19 -3.63
CA PRO A 29 -12.29 6.90 -4.29
C PRO A 29 -11.05 6.00 -4.40
N HIS A 30 -9.86 6.51 -4.08
CA HIS A 30 -8.63 5.73 -4.14
C HIS A 30 -8.43 4.91 -2.86
N SER A 31 -8.16 3.62 -3.06
CA SER A 31 -7.71 2.72 -2.02
C SER A 31 -6.21 2.84 -1.77
N ALA A 32 -5.74 2.32 -0.63
CA ALA A 32 -4.30 2.26 -0.31
C ALA A 32 -3.52 1.57 -1.43
N LEU A 33 -4.07 0.48 -1.95
CA LEU A 33 -3.51 -0.27 -3.06
C LEU A 33 -3.43 0.56 -4.35
N SER A 34 -4.48 1.31 -4.70
CA SER A 34 -4.48 2.17 -5.90
C SER A 34 -3.40 3.24 -5.84
N VAL A 35 -3.21 3.85 -4.67
CA VAL A 35 -2.15 4.85 -4.44
C VAL A 35 -0.77 4.21 -4.50
N ALA A 36 -0.56 3.08 -3.82
CA ALA A 36 0.71 2.36 -3.83
C ALA A 36 1.13 1.92 -5.25
N ILE A 37 0.19 1.39 -6.05
CA ILE A 37 0.44 1.02 -7.46
C ILE A 37 0.89 2.24 -8.28
N ARG A 38 0.20 3.38 -8.15
CA ARG A 38 0.58 4.60 -8.88
C ARG A 38 1.96 5.10 -8.49
N LEU A 39 2.30 5.08 -7.19
CA LEU A 39 3.63 5.46 -6.71
C LEU A 39 4.73 4.54 -7.25
N MET A 40 4.48 3.23 -7.27
CA MET A 40 5.42 2.26 -7.84
C MET A 40 5.61 2.45 -9.34
N ASN A 41 4.54 2.73 -10.09
CA ASN A 41 4.62 3.01 -11.52
C ASN A 41 5.43 4.28 -11.80
N ILE A 42 5.14 5.40 -11.12
CA ILE A 42 5.91 6.65 -11.25
C ILE A 42 7.39 6.39 -10.99
N LYS A 43 7.69 5.65 -9.92
CA LYS A 43 9.07 5.31 -9.59
C LYS A 43 9.74 4.50 -10.71
N SER A 44 9.06 3.51 -11.26
CA SER A 44 9.60 2.65 -12.32
C SER A 44 9.76 3.39 -13.65
N ASP A 45 8.71 4.09 -14.08
CA ASP A 45 8.64 4.79 -15.37
C ASP A 45 9.73 5.86 -15.51
N TRP A 46 10.07 6.52 -14.39
CA TRP A 46 11.07 7.59 -14.36
C TRP A 46 12.38 7.18 -13.67
N ASN A 47 12.54 5.90 -13.32
CA ASN A 47 13.66 5.37 -12.55
C ASN A 47 14.00 6.23 -11.31
N VAL A 48 12.97 6.70 -10.61
CA VAL A 48 13.12 7.59 -9.45
C VAL A 48 13.87 6.84 -8.34
N PRO A 49 14.91 7.44 -7.73
CA PRO A 49 15.58 6.86 -6.58
C PRO A 49 14.62 6.63 -5.41
N ASN A 50 14.83 5.56 -4.63
CA ASN A 50 14.02 5.27 -3.45
C ASN A 50 14.01 6.47 -2.47
N ALA A 51 15.18 7.04 -2.22
CA ALA A 51 15.32 8.19 -1.32
C ALA A 51 14.47 9.39 -1.74
N SER A 52 14.31 9.61 -3.06
CA SER A 52 13.47 10.70 -3.57
C SER A 52 11.98 10.42 -3.34
N MET A 53 11.55 9.17 -3.49
CA MET A 53 10.17 8.77 -3.16
C MET A 53 9.90 8.84 -1.66
N ASP A 54 10.86 8.42 -0.82
CA ASP A 54 10.75 8.50 0.64
C ASP A 54 10.60 9.96 1.09
N SER A 55 11.46 10.87 0.60
CA SER A 55 11.33 12.30 0.90
C SER A 55 10.00 12.90 0.41
N MET A 56 9.46 12.42 -0.71
CA MET A 56 8.16 12.88 -1.23
C MET A 56 7.00 12.37 -0.37
N LEU A 57 7.08 11.14 0.15
CA LEU A 57 6.11 10.58 1.09
C LEU A 57 6.14 11.29 2.44
N ASP A 58 7.34 11.58 2.96
CA ASP A 58 7.51 12.35 4.19
C ASP A 58 6.87 13.75 4.06
N LEU A 59 7.16 14.46 2.96
CA LEU A 59 6.56 15.77 2.68
C LEU A 59 5.03 15.70 2.56
N LEU A 60 4.49 14.67 1.91
CA LEU A 60 3.04 14.45 1.84
C LEU A 60 2.44 14.15 3.21
N GLY A 61 3.14 13.41 4.07
CA GLY A 61 2.74 13.15 5.45
C GLY A 61 2.76 14.40 6.34
N GLU A 62 3.65 15.35 6.08
CA GLU A 62 3.71 16.64 6.78
C GLU A 62 2.63 17.62 6.32
N LEU A 63 2.37 17.68 5.01
CA LEU A 63 1.45 18.65 4.41
C LEU A 63 -0.02 18.32 4.63
N VAL A 64 -0.31 17.03 4.79
CA VAL A 64 -1.69 16.60 4.92
C VAL A 64 -1.87 15.96 6.30
N ASN A 65 -2.73 16.56 7.12
CA ASN A 65 -3.34 15.90 8.29
C ASN A 65 -4.24 14.75 7.80
N LEU A 66 -3.69 13.82 7.03
CA LEU A 66 -4.39 12.65 6.56
C LEU A 66 -4.46 11.72 7.76
N GLU A 67 -5.67 11.51 8.27
CA GLU A 67 -6.06 10.27 8.94
C GLU A 67 -5.97 9.05 7.99
N PHE A 68 -5.05 9.07 7.02
CA PHE A 68 -4.81 7.93 6.16
C PHE A 68 -3.84 7.05 6.92
N ASN A 69 -4.28 5.84 7.20
CA ASN A 69 -3.46 4.76 7.71
C ASN A 69 -2.54 4.23 6.59
N ILE A 70 -1.79 5.14 5.95
CA ILE A 70 -0.77 4.80 4.95
C ILE A 70 0.56 4.71 5.69
N ASP A 71 1.21 3.58 5.51
CA ASP A 71 2.52 3.31 6.07
C ASP A 71 3.55 4.37 5.65
N LYS A 72 4.28 4.89 6.63
CA LYS A 72 5.10 6.12 6.56
C LYS A 72 6.35 6.04 5.67
N ASN A 73 6.62 4.92 4.99
CA ASN A 73 7.77 4.83 4.09
C ASN A 73 7.59 3.78 2.98
N PHE A 74 8.39 3.94 1.91
CA PHE A 74 8.38 3.05 0.76
C PHE A 74 8.67 1.59 1.12
N TYR A 75 9.47 1.34 2.17
CA TYR A 75 9.78 -0.01 2.62
C TYR A 75 8.55 -0.72 3.20
N GLN A 76 7.74 -0.01 3.99
CA GLN A 76 6.49 -0.54 4.56
C GLN A 76 5.40 -0.68 3.49
N ALA A 77 5.27 0.28 2.58
CA ALA A 77 4.41 0.16 1.40
C ALA A 77 4.81 -1.03 0.51
N LYS A 78 6.11 -1.24 0.31
CA LYS A 78 6.65 -2.43 -0.37
C LYS A 78 6.30 -3.70 0.39
N ARG A 79 6.33 -3.69 1.72
CA ARG A 79 5.96 -4.85 2.55
C ARG A 79 4.51 -5.30 2.39
N LEU A 80 3.57 -4.39 2.06
CA LEU A 80 2.20 -4.74 1.70
C LEU A 80 2.13 -5.50 0.36
N VAL A 81 2.90 -5.04 -0.63
CA VAL A 81 2.96 -5.67 -1.96
C VAL A 81 3.60 -7.05 -1.92
N PHE A 82 4.54 -7.29 -1.00
CA PHE A 82 5.20 -8.59 -0.79
C PHE A 82 4.50 -9.49 0.26
N LYS A 83 3.47 -8.99 0.96
CA LYS A 83 2.67 -9.78 1.92
C LYS A 83 1.48 -10.48 1.25
N LEU A 84 0.99 -9.91 0.16
CA LEU A 84 0.14 -10.57 -0.84
C LEU A 84 0.98 -11.61 -1.61
#